data_AF-A0A1V2KFJ9-F1
#
_entry.id   AF-A0A1V2KFJ9-F1
#
_cell.length_a   1.000
_cell.length_b   1.000
_cell.length_c   1.000
_cell.angle_alpha   90.00
_cell.angle_beta   90.00
_cell.angle_gamma   90.00
#
_symmetry.space_group_name_H-M   'P 1'
#
loop_
_entity.id
_entity.type
_entity.pdbx_description
1 polymer ?
#
loop_
_entity_poly.entity_id
_entity_poly.type
_entity_poly.pdbx_seq_one_letter_code
_entity_poly.pdbx_strand_id
1 'polypeptide(L)'
;MRYEATQPNARAESSTPVSPETAQSETDLNQNRAEQCRKELDVLKVYNKASYDKYEAEYQVIASKTAKYMEIKDSLGPDLNYMVMPAYQFQIREFCFRVKTRLSELVLRQAK
;
A
#
# COMPACT_ATOMS: atom_id res chain seq x y z
N MET A 1 64.46 7.01 -8.32
CA MET A 1 64.10 5.78 -7.59
C MET A 1 62.92 5.16 -8.34
N ARG A 2 63.09 3.93 -8.83
CA ARG A 2 62.07 3.07 -9.45
C ARG A 2 61.56 2.11 -8.37
N TYR A 3 60.25 1.88 -8.34
CA TYR A 3 59.69 0.59 -7.93
C TYR A 3 58.66 0.19 -9.01
N GLU A 4 58.94 -0.91 -9.70
CA GLU A 4 58.00 -1.67 -10.54
C GLU A 4 57.52 -2.89 -9.74
N ALA A 5 56.24 -3.24 -9.86
CA ALA A 5 55.74 -4.62 -9.70
C ALA A 5 54.38 -4.79 -10.40
N THR A 6 54.44 -5.24 -11.66
CA THR A 6 53.65 -6.26 -12.37
C THR A 6 52.24 -6.70 -11.88
N GLN A 7 51.28 -6.58 -12.81
CA GLN A 7 49.95 -7.20 -13.09
C GLN A 7 49.82 -8.75 -12.88
N PRO A 8 48.73 -9.50 -13.27
CA PRO A 8 47.33 -9.21 -13.71
C PRO A 8 46.23 -10.18 -13.15
N ASN A 9 44.96 -9.93 -13.57
CA ASN A 9 43.90 -10.91 -13.93
C ASN A 9 42.90 -11.45 -12.88
N ALA A 10 41.60 -11.16 -13.05
CA ALA A 10 40.50 -12.16 -13.11
C ALA A 10 39.11 -11.51 -13.29
N ARG A 11 38.64 -11.48 -14.54
CA ARG A 11 37.31 -11.93 -15.03
C ARG A 11 36.03 -11.65 -14.19
N ALA A 12 35.20 -10.79 -14.79
CA ALA A 12 33.74 -10.88 -14.95
C ALA A 12 32.83 -10.94 -13.71
N GLU A 13 32.16 -9.83 -13.43
CA GLU A 13 30.74 -9.88 -13.06
C GLU A 13 29.96 -8.90 -13.93
N SER A 14 29.12 -9.51 -14.76
CA SER A 14 28.02 -8.95 -15.52
C SER A 14 27.45 -7.67 -14.92
N SER A 15 27.44 -6.60 -15.71
CA SER A 15 26.43 -5.56 -15.57
C SER A 15 25.08 -6.21 -15.85
N THR A 16 24.49 -6.86 -14.85
CA THR A 16 23.09 -7.24 -14.87
C THR A 16 22.33 -5.95 -15.10
N PRO A 17 21.58 -5.78 -16.20
CA PRO A 17 20.65 -4.68 -16.26
C PRO A 17 19.69 -4.96 -15.12
N VAL A 18 19.67 -4.05 -14.12
CA VAL A 18 18.54 -3.97 -13.21
C VAL A 18 17.33 -3.86 -14.15
N SER A 19 16.58 -4.95 -14.25
CA SER A 19 15.31 -4.94 -14.95
C SER A 19 14.55 -3.75 -14.39
N PRO A 20 13.88 -2.94 -15.22
CA PRO A 20 12.88 -2.03 -14.73
C PRO A 20 11.74 -2.93 -14.24
N GLU A 21 11.89 -3.48 -13.03
CA GLU A 21 10.76 -3.92 -12.26
C GLU A 21 9.89 -2.68 -12.19
N THR A 22 8.77 -2.80 -12.90
CA THR A 22 7.84 -1.75 -13.29
C THR A 22 7.77 -0.73 -12.16
N ALA A 23 8.25 0.50 -12.41
CA ALA A 23 8.09 1.60 -11.47
C ALA A 23 6.59 1.95 -11.41
N GLN A 24 5.79 1.11 -10.76
CA GLN A 24 4.42 1.39 -10.43
C GLN A 24 4.47 2.52 -9.41
N SER A 25 3.78 3.61 -9.73
CA SER A 25 3.69 4.74 -8.82
C SER A 25 3.08 4.26 -7.50
N GLU A 26 3.53 4.79 -6.37
CA GLU A 26 2.93 4.46 -5.07
C GLU A 26 1.41 4.68 -5.05
N THR A 27 0.93 5.61 -5.87
CA THR A 27 -0.49 5.88 -6.14
C THR A 27 -1.19 4.68 -6.77
N ASP A 28 -0.61 4.06 -7.79
CA ASP A 28 -1.18 2.90 -8.50
C ASP A 28 -1.25 1.69 -7.56
N LEU A 29 -0.20 1.47 -6.76
CA LEU A 29 -0.18 0.41 -5.75
C LEU A 29 -1.25 0.63 -4.68
N ASN A 30 -1.48 1.88 -4.28
CA ASN A 30 -2.52 2.22 -3.30
C ASN A 30 -3.93 1.99 -3.85
N GLN A 31 -4.19 2.36 -5.10
CA GLN A 31 -5.47 2.11 -5.76
C GLN A 31 -5.76 0.61 -5.83
N ASN A 32 -4.81 -0.18 -6.35
CA ASN A 32 -4.96 -1.63 -6.43
C ASN A 32 -5.25 -2.26 -5.06
N ARG A 33 -4.56 -1.81 -4.00
CA ARG A 33 -4.82 -2.31 -2.64
C ARG A 33 -6.20 -1.90 -2.11
N ALA A 34 -6.66 -0.69 -2.40
CA ALA A 34 -7.99 -0.22 -1.99
C ALA A 34 -9.11 -1.02 -2.69
N GLU A 35 -8.92 -1.37 -3.96
CA GLU A 35 -9.85 -2.25 -4.70
C GLU A 35 -9.88 -3.67 -4.13
N GLN A 36 -8.72 -4.25 -3.82
CA GLN A 36 -8.64 -5.55 -3.15
C GLN A 36 -9.36 -5.55 -1.81
N CYS A 37 -9.11 -4.51 -1.02
CA CYS A 37 -9.71 -4.30 0.28
C CYS A 37 -11.24 -4.19 0.24
N ARG A 38 -11.80 -3.55 -0.79
CA ARG A 38 -13.25 -3.59 -1.02
C ARG A 38 -13.77 -5.00 -1.23
N LYS A 39 -13.08 -5.80 -2.05
CA LYS A 39 -13.46 -7.20 -2.28
C LYS A 39 -13.38 -8.02 -0.99
N GLU A 40 -12.34 -7.84 -0.19
CA GLU A 40 -12.20 -8.50 1.12
C GLU A 40 -13.35 -8.12 2.06
N LEU A 41 -13.76 -6.85 2.07
CA LEU A 41 -14.90 -6.38 2.85
C LEU A 41 -16.22 -7.01 2.37
N ASP A 42 -16.43 -7.13 1.06
CA ASP A 42 -17.62 -7.78 0.50
C ASP A 42 -17.66 -9.27 0.85
N VAL A 43 -16.50 -9.95 0.88
CA VAL A 43 -16.41 -11.34 1.37
C VAL A 43 -16.70 -11.41 2.86
N LEU A 44 -16.20 -10.46 3.67
CA LEU A 44 -16.46 -10.41 5.11
C LEU A 44 -17.96 -10.42 5.44
N LYS A 45 -18.79 -9.81 4.58
CA LYS A 45 -20.26 -9.83 4.69
C LYS A 45 -20.85 -11.24 4.76
N VAL A 46 -20.26 -12.18 4.02
CA VAL A 46 -20.70 -13.59 3.99
C VAL A 46 -20.35 -14.29 5.30
N TYR A 47 -19.20 -13.99 5.88
CA TYR A 47 -18.72 -14.63 7.11
C TYR A 47 -19.32 -14.03 8.38
N ASN A 48 -19.51 -12.70 8.42
CA ASN A 48 -20.00 -12.01 9.61
C ASN A 48 -20.58 -10.63 9.26
N LYS A 49 -21.92 -10.55 9.19
CA LYS A 49 -22.62 -9.30 8.86
C LYS A 49 -22.33 -8.16 9.85
N ALA A 50 -22.29 -8.43 11.14
CA ALA A 50 -22.05 -7.39 12.15
C ALA A 50 -20.64 -6.78 12.02
N SER A 51 -19.63 -7.60 11.72
CA SER A 51 -18.29 -7.13 11.42
C SER A 51 -18.29 -6.31 10.14
N TYR A 52 -18.94 -6.80 9.08
CA TYR A 52 -19.09 -6.07 7.82
C TYR A 52 -19.71 -4.67 8.03
N ASP A 53 -20.86 -4.57 8.70
CA ASP A 53 -21.55 -3.29 8.90
C ASP A 53 -20.64 -2.26 9.61
N LYS A 54 -19.84 -2.72 10.58
CA LYS A 54 -18.84 -1.88 11.28
C LYS A 54 -17.73 -1.40 10.33
N TYR A 55 -17.10 -2.33 9.61
CA TYR A 55 -15.99 -1.98 8.72
C TYR A 55 -16.45 -1.18 7.50
N GLU A 56 -17.67 -1.40 7.00
CA GLU A 56 -18.28 -0.58 5.93
C GLU A 56 -18.46 0.87 6.41
N ALA A 57 -18.99 1.09 7.62
CA ALA A 57 -19.10 2.44 8.16
C ALA A 57 -17.72 3.12 8.31
N GLU A 58 -16.71 2.41 8.83
CA GLU A 58 -15.34 2.91 8.92
C GLU A 58 -14.77 3.25 7.52
N TYR A 59 -14.99 2.39 6.52
CA TYR A 59 -14.56 2.60 5.13
C TYR A 59 -15.16 3.87 4.53
N GLN A 60 -16.48 4.07 4.68
CA GLN A 60 -17.17 5.24 4.16
C GLN A 60 -16.65 6.54 4.78
N VAL A 61 -16.31 6.53 6.08
CA VAL A 61 -15.71 7.69 6.76
C VAL A 61 -14.32 8.00 6.18
N ILE A 62 -13.47 6.98 5.97
CA ILE A 62 -12.14 7.17 5.38
C ILE A 62 -12.25 7.69 3.94
N ALA A 63 -13.15 7.11 3.14
CA ALA A 63 -13.39 7.53 1.76
C ALA A 63 -13.89 8.98 1.70
N SER A 64 -14.85 9.36 2.54
CA SER A 64 -15.37 10.73 2.60
C SER A 64 -14.31 11.75 3.01
N LYS A 65 -13.49 11.45 4.03
CA LYS A 65 -12.39 12.33 4.45
C LYS A 65 -11.34 12.49 3.36
N THR A 66 -10.98 11.39 2.70
CA THR A 66 -10.00 11.40 1.61
C THR A 66 -10.53 12.18 0.42
N ALA A 67 -11.80 12.01 0.03
CA ALA A 67 -12.42 12.77 -1.05
C ALA A 67 -12.40 14.28 -0.77
N LYS A 68 -12.83 14.70 0.43
CA LYS A 68 -12.78 16.12 0.85
C LYS A 68 -11.36 16.68 0.81
N TYR A 69 -10.38 15.89 1.23
CA TYR A 69 -8.98 16.30 1.14
C TYR A 69 -8.52 16.46 -0.31
N MET A 70 -8.88 15.53 -1.21
CA MET A 70 -8.53 15.62 -2.63
C MET A 70 -9.14 16.84 -3.31
N GLU A 71 -10.36 17.24 -2.93
CA GLU A 71 -11.02 18.45 -3.43
C GLU A 71 -10.25 19.74 -3.06
N ILE A 72 -9.63 19.76 -1.87
CA ILE A 72 -8.90 20.95 -1.38
C ILE A 72 -7.39 20.85 -1.56
N LYS A 73 -6.83 19.72 -2.04
CA LYS A 73 -5.38 19.47 -1.99
C LYS A 73 -4.57 20.55 -2.71
N ASP A 74 -5.11 21.08 -3.81
CA ASP A 74 -4.43 22.10 -4.63
C ASP A 74 -4.59 23.52 -4.06
N SER A 75 -5.55 23.71 -3.14
CA SER A 75 -5.72 24.95 -2.37
C SER A 75 -4.88 24.97 -1.08
N LEU A 76 -4.39 23.80 -0.64
CA LEU A 76 -3.48 23.69 0.49
C LEU A 76 -2.07 24.06 0.01
N GLY A 77 -1.36 24.88 0.80
CA GLY A 77 0.06 25.15 0.54
C GLY A 77 0.90 23.86 0.54
N PRO A 78 2.01 23.82 -0.21
CA PRO A 78 2.81 22.60 -0.41
C PRO A 78 3.29 21.96 0.90
N ASP A 79 3.61 22.75 1.91
CA ASP A 79 4.06 22.27 3.22
C ASP A 79 2.97 21.48 3.96
N LEU A 80 1.73 21.98 3.95
CA LEU A 80 0.60 21.25 4.55
C LEU A 80 0.29 20.00 3.75
N ASN A 81 0.34 20.09 2.42
CA ASN A 81 0.07 18.95 1.56
C ASN A 81 1.06 17.82 1.80
N TYR A 82 2.35 18.13 1.96
CA TYR A 82 3.40 17.17 2.26
C TYR A 82 3.18 16.44 3.60
N MET A 83 2.64 17.11 4.62
CA MET A 83 2.36 16.49 5.92
C MET A 83 1.08 15.65 5.91
N VAL A 84 0.05 16.10 5.19
CA VAL A 84 -1.31 15.54 5.29
C VAL A 84 -1.54 14.41 4.28
N MET A 85 -0.93 14.48 3.09
CA MET A 85 -1.07 13.45 2.06
C MET A 85 -0.68 12.04 2.55
N PRO A 86 0.46 11.86 3.24
CA PRO A 86 0.85 10.54 3.74
C PRO A 86 -0.12 9.99 4.78
N ALA A 87 -0.72 10.86 5.61
CA ALA A 87 -1.67 10.45 6.63
C ALA A 87 -2.93 9.81 6.02
N TYR A 88 -3.54 10.45 5.01
CA TYR A 88 -4.68 9.88 4.31
C TYR A 88 -4.31 8.62 3.52
N GLN A 89 -3.15 8.64 2.87
CA GLN A 89 -2.65 7.47 2.17
C GLN A 89 -2.39 6.29 3.10
N PHE A 90 -2.01 6.52 4.36
CA PHE A 90 -1.77 5.47 5.36
C PHE A 90 -3.06 4.94 5.96
N GLN A 91 -4.02 5.83 6.28
CA GLN A 91 -5.31 5.47 6.88
C GLN A 91 -6.03 4.36 6.10
N ILE A 92 -6.07 4.46 4.77
CA ILE A 92 -6.70 3.41 3.96
C ILE A 92 -5.92 2.09 4.00
N ARG A 93 -4.57 2.11 4.04
CA ARG A 93 -3.76 0.87 4.09
C ARG A 93 -3.97 0.15 5.40
N GLU A 94 -3.92 0.90 6.51
CA GLU A 94 -4.12 0.37 7.85
C GLU A 94 -5.52 -0.25 7.98
N PHE A 95 -6.54 0.47 7.50
CA PHE A 95 -7.91 -0.05 7.46
C PHE A 95 -7.98 -1.37 6.70
N CYS A 96 -7.40 -1.42 5.50
CA CYS A 96 -7.41 -2.62 4.67
C CYS A 96 -6.69 -3.80 5.31
N PHE A 97 -5.58 -3.55 5.99
CA PHE A 97 -4.90 -4.58 6.77
C PHE A 97 -5.81 -5.13 7.88
N ARG A 98 -6.51 -4.28 8.63
CA ARG A 98 -7.44 -4.71 9.68
C ARG A 98 -8.59 -5.58 9.14
N VAL A 99 -9.15 -5.22 7.97
CA VAL A 99 -10.19 -6.03 7.30
C VAL A 99 -9.64 -7.40 6.91
N LYS A 100 -8.48 -7.44 6.25
CA LYS A 100 -7.82 -8.68 5.83
C LYS A 100 -7.53 -9.61 7.00
N THR A 101 -6.98 -9.08 8.09
CA THR A 101 -6.70 -9.87 9.30
C THR A 101 -7.98 -10.46 9.87
N ARG A 102 -9.04 -9.65 9.98
CA ARG A 102 -10.32 -10.12 10.52
C ARG A 102 -10.96 -11.20 9.65
N LEU A 103 -10.96 -11.00 8.33
CA LEU A 103 -11.45 -12.00 7.39
C LEU A 103 -10.65 -13.30 7.52
N SER A 104 -9.32 -13.21 7.57
CA SER A 104 -8.43 -14.37 7.71
C SER A 104 -8.74 -15.19 8.97
N GLU A 105 -8.94 -14.52 10.11
CA GLU A 105 -9.36 -15.20 11.34
C GLU A 105 -10.70 -15.94 11.20
N LEU A 106 -11.67 -15.33 10.52
CA LEU A 106 -13.00 -15.92 10.34
C LEU A 106 -12.96 -17.13 9.41
N VAL A 107 -12.21 -17.04 8.32
CA VAL A 107 -11.97 -18.16 7.39
C VAL A 107 -11.30 -19.32 8.12
N LEU A 108 -10.24 -19.06 8.89
CA LEU A 108 -9.53 -20.10 9.65
C LEU A 108 -10.41 -20.76 10.73
N ARG A 109 -11.33 -20.01 11.35
CA ARG A 109 -12.28 -20.58 12.32
C ARG A 109 -13.34 -21.47 11.66
N GLN A 110 -13.74 -21.18 10.42
CA GLN A 110 -14.71 -22.00 9.68
C GLN A 110 -14.07 -23.22 9.00
N ALA A 111 -12.77 -23.17 8.72
CA ALA A 111 -12.03 -24.30 8.13
C ALA A 111 -11.62 -25.38 9.16
N LYS A 112 -11.97 -25.20 10.44
CA LYS A 112 -11.79 -26.19 11.52
C LYS A 112 -13.11 -26.90 11.80
#